data_AF-A0A2P6VQ17-F1
#
_entry.id   AF-A0A2P6VQ17-F1
#
_cell.length_a   1.000
_cell.length_b   1.000
_cell.length_c   1.000
_cell.angle_alpha   90.00
_cell.angle_beta   90.00
_cell.angle_gamma   90.00
#
_symmetry.space_group_name_H-M   'P 1'
#
loop_
_entity.id
_entity.type
_entity.pdbx_description
1 polymer ?
#
loop_
_entity_poly.entity_id
_entity_poly.type
_entity_poly.pdbx_seq_one_letter_code
_entity_poly.pdbx_strand_id
1 'polypeptide(L)'
;MAERPAWRLEWGVIVSIMCLGAILGLYPSMRSRNAGSLSLRASRAAAAAGEAVGAAAAAAAGAAPSSRETTRWWKPSGYEVSEECWKHEDLYTAVYENLRPWMVRGITKADLDACAPAATPETNTTMGTPNGFRFRLLMWDNVALVTSGGLRRNKHIGIAGLEWFQIEQIQDAAQRFGLPSLEFAVGFGDVSQISGEEDNGGLCPLLTYCKRPDHYDIPVPDGQFKEFSYDAWLEFIRKEEWPAWEDREAKAVGLWHDYPPLHPGKDRFGNVVENPRRAYEKHSQEHGDDLALLRVDDEFVSLADQRRKYKYAMHVDGTGCSNRFQKQLATGTVVVKDDSAMQEFFYSALRPWVHYIPTGYNGIEEVDRIVQAKPAAAAAAGR
;
A
#
# COMPACT_ATOMS: atom_id res chain seq x y z
N MET A 1 -12.76 -45.51 14.88
CA MET A 1 -12.05 -44.23 15.06
C MET A 1 -12.27 -43.42 13.81
N ALA A 2 -13.21 -42.47 13.85
CA ALA A 2 -13.49 -41.59 12.73
C ALA A 2 -12.41 -40.49 12.68
N GLU A 3 -11.94 -40.20 11.46
CA GLU A 3 -10.90 -39.21 11.17
C GLU A 3 -11.27 -37.84 11.73
N ARG A 4 -10.29 -37.17 12.36
CA ARG A 4 -10.44 -35.80 12.85
C ARG A 4 -10.58 -34.85 11.65
N PRO A 5 -11.50 -33.87 11.65
CA PRO A 5 -11.56 -32.90 10.58
C PRO A 5 -10.25 -32.11 10.58
N ALA A 6 -9.54 -32.17 9.47
CA ALA A 6 -8.42 -31.29 9.17
C ALA A 6 -8.92 -29.84 9.24
N TRP A 7 -8.15 -28.98 9.90
CA TRP A 7 -8.31 -27.53 9.86
C TRP A 7 -8.18 -27.07 8.40
N ARG A 8 -9.29 -27.06 7.66
CA ARG A 8 -9.38 -26.38 6.37
C ARG A 8 -9.72 -24.93 6.69
N LEU A 9 -9.00 -23.98 6.09
CA LEU A 9 -9.52 -22.61 6.03
C LEU A 9 -10.87 -22.69 5.34
N GLU A 10 -11.95 -22.54 6.11
CA GLU A 10 -13.26 -22.42 5.52
C GLU A 10 -13.32 -21.11 4.73
N TRP A 11 -14.07 -21.10 3.63
CA TRP A 11 -14.17 -19.96 2.73
C TRP A 11 -14.52 -18.64 3.44
N GLY A 12 -15.20 -18.70 4.59
CA GLY A 12 -15.43 -17.54 5.47
C GLY A 12 -14.13 -16.86 5.94
N VAL A 13 -13.07 -17.61 6.23
CA VAL A 13 -11.76 -17.07 6.63
C VAL A 13 -11.08 -16.35 5.47
N ILE A 14 -11.17 -16.90 4.26
CA ILE A 14 -10.60 -16.30 3.04
C ILE A 14 -11.35 -14.99 2.72
N VAL A 15 -12.69 -14.98 2.87
CA VAL A 15 -13.52 -13.78 2.72
C VAL A 15 -13.20 -12.73 3.79
N SER A 16 -12.98 -13.16 5.03
CA SER A 16 -12.55 -12.29 6.12
C SER A 16 -11.17 -11.68 5.85
N ILE A 17 -10.20 -12.44 5.31
CA ILE A 17 -8.88 -11.94 4.89
C ILE A 17 -8.98 -11.04 3.65
N MET A 18 -9.89 -11.33 2.71
CA MET A 18 -10.19 -10.47 1.55
C MET A 18 -10.81 -9.14 1.97
N CYS A 19 -11.78 -9.14 2.91
CA CYS A 19 -12.29 -7.90 3.50
C CYS A 19 -11.20 -7.21 4.35
N LEU A 20 -10.34 -7.94 5.06
CA LEU A 20 -9.21 -7.39 5.83
C LEU A 20 -8.22 -6.64 4.93
N GLY A 21 -7.70 -7.32 3.91
CA GLY A 21 -6.70 -6.76 3.00
C GLY A 21 -7.21 -5.57 2.20
N ALA A 22 -8.52 -5.55 1.93
CA ALA A 22 -9.14 -4.52 1.10
C ALA A 22 -9.65 -3.30 1.89
N ILE A 23 -10.05 -3.48 3.16
CA ILE A 23 -10.66 -2.43 3.99
C ILE A 23 -9.65 -1.74 4.91
N LEU A 24 -8.59 -2.44 5.36
CA LEU A 24 -7.57 -1.81 6.21
C LEU A 24 -6.81 -0.66 5.50
N GLY A 25 -6.98 -0.48 4.19
CA GLY A 25 -6.32 0.57 3.41
C GLY A 25 -6.99 1.96 3.38
N LEU A 26 -8.26 2.16 3.74
CA LEU A 26 -8.99 3.40 3.38
C LEU A 26 -10.20 3.76 4.29
N TYR A 27 -10.02 4.44 5.45
CA TYR A 27 -11.07 5.13 6.26
C TYR A 27 -11.97 4.38 7.26
N PRO A 28 -12.57 5.10 8.27
CA PRO A 28 -12.04 6.08 9.23
C PRO A 28 -11.80 5.44 10.61
N SER A 29 -10.78 5.93 11.33
CA SER A 29 -10.78 5.92 12.80
C SER A 29 -11.97 6.72 13.35
N MET A 30 -13.11 6.06 13.61
CA MET A 30 -14.16 6.66 14.40
C MET A 30 -13.80 6.53 15.88
N ARG A 31 -13.39 7.67 16.45
CA ARG A 31 -13.40 7.89 17.90
C ARG A 31 -14.72 7.40 18.50
N SER A 32 -14.56 6.64 19.59
CA SER A 32 -15.44 6.51 20.74
C SER A 32 -16.71 7.38 20.70
N ARG A 33 -17.86 6.71 20.66
CA ARG A 33 -19.17 7.31 20.93
C ARG A 33 -19.14 7.97 22.30
N ASN A 34 -19.26 9.29 22.37
CA ASN A 34 -20.15 9.95 23.32
C ASN A 34 -20.38 11.45 23.04
N ALA A 35 -21.65 11.83 23.22
CA ALA A 35 -22.24 13.15 23.44
C ALA A 35 -22.41 14.10 22.24
N GLY A 36 -23.68 14.44 21.95
CA GLY A 36 -24.06 15.72 21.36
C GLY A 36 -25.10 15.66 20.25
N SER A 37 -26.37 15.69 20.62
CA SER A 37 -27.52 15.96 19.75
C SER A 37 -27.32 17.16 18.82
N LEU A 38 -27.76 17.07 17.56
CA LEU A 38 -28.35 18.21 16.82
C LEU A 38 -29.07 17.77 15.53
N SER A 39 -30.40 17.70 15.66
CA SER A 39 -31.45 18.12 14.71
C SER A 39 -31.16 18.13 13.20
N LEU A 40 -31.86 17.24 12.48
CA LEU A 40 -32.19 17.38 11.06
C LEU A 40 -32.93 18.69 10.76
N ARG A 41 -32.50 19.41 9.72
CA ARG A 41 -33.43 20.08 8.79
C ARG A 41 -32.92 19.96 7.36
N ALA A 42 -33.75 19.32 6.54
CA ALA A 42 -33.65 19.36 5.10
C ALA A 42 -34.01 20.76 4.57
N SER A 43 -33.34 21.20 3.52
CA SER A 43 -33.96 22.08 2.54
C SER A 43 -33.50 21.68 1.13
N ARG A 44 -34.49 21.51 0.26
CA ARG A 44 -34.36 21.32 -1.18
C ARG A 44 -34.03 22.67 -1.82
N ALA A 45 -33.18 22.67 -2.84
CA ALA A 45 -33.32 23.55 -3.99
C ALA A 45 -32.83 22.80 -5.23
N ALA A 46 -33.70 22.76 -6.24
CA ALA A 46 -33.48 22.13 -7.52
C ALA A 46 -33.09 23.18 -8.57
N ALA A 47 -32.30 22.70 -9.54
CA ALA A 47 -32.32 23.05 -10.97
C ALA A 47 -31.90 24.46 -11.44
N ALA A 48 -30.78 24.50 -12.19
CA ALA A 48 -30.63 25.05 -13.54
C ALA A 48 -29.24 24.61 -14.07
N ALA A 49 -29.17 23.71 -15.06
CA ALA A 49 -28.93 24.01 -16.50
C ALA A 49 -27.61 24.76 -16.72
N GLY A 50 -26.67 24.36 -17.58
CA GLY A 50 -26.59 23.45 -18.71
C GLY A 50 -25.22 23.75 -19.38
N GLU A 51 -24.81 22.94 -20.36
CA GLU A 51 -23.58 23.13 -21.18
C GLU A 51 -22.23 22.72 -20.56
N ALA A 52 -22.00 21.42 -20.43
CA ALA A 52 -20.64 20.83 -20.44
C ALA A 52 -20.62 19.37 -20.95
N VAL A 53 -21.59 18.97 -21.78
CA VAL A 53 -21.82 17.54 -22.15
C VAL A 53 -20.89 17.06 -23.27
N GLY A 54 -20.06 17.91 -23.87
CA GLY A 54 -19.21 17.55 -25.01
C GLY A 54 -17.87 16.89 -24.68
N ALA A 55 -17.27 17.17 -23.51
CA ALA A 55 -15.91 16.71 -23.18
C ALA A 55 -15.89 15.47 -22.28
N ALA A 56 -16.91 15.28 -21.43
CA ALA A 56 -16.99 14.14 -20.51
C ALA A 56 -17.29 12.80 -21.22
N ALA A 57 -17.92 12.83 -22.40
CA ALA A 57 -18.28 11.61 -23.13
C ALA A 57 -17.07 10.91 -23.77
N ALA A 58 -15.98 11.63 -24.08
CA ALA A 58 -14.78 11.04 -24.66
C ALA A 58 -13.89 10.33 -23.62
N ALA A 59 -13.96 10.73 -22.34
CA ALA A 59 -13.25 10.07 -21.24
C ALA A 59 -13.91 8.76 -20.77
N ALA A 60 -15.19 8.55 -21.09
CA ALA A 60 -15.94 7.37 -20.68
C ALA A 60 -15.76 6.16 -21.62
N ALA A 61 -15.17 6.32 -22.79
CA ALA A 61 -15.00 5.26 -23.80
C ALA A 61 -13.93 4.19 -23.44
N GLY A 62 -13.24 4.36 -22.30
CA GLY A 62 -12.29 3.39 -21.75
C GLY A 62 -12.63 2.91 -20.34
N ALA A 63 -13.86 3.13 -19.87
CA ALA A 63 -14.27 2.64 -18.55
C ALA A 63 -14.16 1.11 -18.53
N ALA A 64 -13.28 0.59 -17.67
CA ALA A 64 -13.17 -0.83 -17.40
C ALA A 64 -14.56 -1.39 -17.05
N PRO A 65 -14.84 -2.67 -17.38
CA PRO A 65 -16.10 -3.29 -16.99
C PRO A 65 -16.37 -3.03 -15.50
N SER A 66 -17.63 -2.75 -15.14
CA SER A 66 -18.00 -2.50 -13.75
C SER A 66 -17.40 -3.61 -12.91
N SER A 67 -16.75 -3.25 -11.82
CA SER A 67 -16.01 -4.11 -10.92
C SER A 67 -16.65 -5.51 -10.77
N ARG A 68 -17.97 -5.60 -10.57
CA ARG A 68 -18.74 -6.85 -10.45
C ARG A 68 -18.64 -7.87 -11.60
N GLU A 69 -18.17 -7.47 -12.77
CA GLU A 69 -17.96 -8.39 -13.90
C GLU A 69 -16.64 -9.14 -13.80
N THR A 70 -15.59 -8.55 -13.21
CA THR A 70 -14.27 -9.17 -13.07
C THR A 70 -14.21 -10.17 -11.91
N THR A 71 -15.14 -10.07 -10.95
CA THR A 71 -15.25 -10.97 -9.78
C THR A 71 -16.36 -12.01 -9.88
N ARG A 72 -16.99 -12.21 -11.06
CA ARG A 72 -18.07 -13.22 -11.24
C ARG A 72 -17.66 -14.66 -10.90
N TRP A 73 -16.37 -14.97 -10.93
CA TRP A 73 -15.80 -16.25 -10.52
C TRP A 73 -15.84 -16.47 -8.99
N TRP A 74 -15.98 -15.39 -8.21
CA TRP A 74 -16.01 -15.41 -6.76
C TRP A 74 -17.45 -15.23 -6.24
N LYS A 75 -18.00 -16.28 -5.64
CA LYS A 75 -19.29 -16.27 -4.96
C LYS A 75 -19.14 -16.94 -3.59
N PRO A 76 -18.87 -16.17 -2.53
CA PRO A 76 -18.71 -16.77 -1.20
C PRO A 76 -20.01 -17.44 -0.76
N SER A 77 -19.90 -18.69 -0.29
CA SER A 77 -21.02 -19.47 0.25
C SER A 77 -20.90 -19.56 1.77
N GLY A 78 -22.00 -19.32 2.51
CA GLY A 78 -22.02 -19.45 3.96
C GLY A 78 -21.50 -18.23 4.73
N TYR A 79 -21.25 -17.10 4.05
CA TYR A 79 -20.87 -15.83 4.65
C TYR A 79 -21.49 -14.68 3.85
N GLU A 80 -22.24 -13.79 4.52
CA GLU A 80 -22.78 -12.59 3.87
C GLU A 80 -21.70 -11.49 3.82
N VAL A 81 -21.26 -11.17 2.60
CA VAL A 81 -20.34 -10.05 2.37
C VAL A 81 -21.12 -8.74 2.40
N SER A 82 -20.72 -7.83 3.28
CA SER A 82 -21.36 -6.52 3.40
C SER A 82 -21.24 -5.72 2.09
N GLU A 83 -22.20 -4.83 1.82
CA GLU A 83 -22.16 -3.92 0.67
C GLU A 83 -20.86 -3.10 0.62
N GLU A 84 -20.30 -2.81 1.80
CA GLU A 84 -19.03 -2.11 1.93
C GLU A 84 -17.84 -2.91 1.40
N CYS A 85 -17.73 -4.21 1.75
CA CYS A 85 -16.64 -5.05 1.24
C CYS A 85 -16.62 -5.06 -0.29
N TRP A 86 -17.79 -5.10 -0.94
CA TRP A 86 -17.91 -5.12 -2.41
C TRP A 86 -17.31 -3.90 -3.10
N LYS A 87 -17.11 -2.76 -2.41
CA LYS A 87 -16.48 -1.57 -2.99
C LYS A 87 -14.99 -1.75 -3.29
N HIS A 88 -14.38 -2.81 -2.77
CA HIS A 88 -12.94 -3.05 -2.87
C HIS A 88 -12.58 -4.27 -3.73
N GLU A 89 -13.51 -4.71 -4.57
CA GLU A 89 -13.37 -5.94 -5.32
C GLU A 89 -12.22 -5.95 -6.33
N ASP A 90 -11.72 -4.77 -6.73
CA ASP A 90 -10.50 -4.63 -7.55
C ASP A 90 -9.26 -5.24 -6.87
N LEU A 91 -9.29 -5.43 -5.55
CA LEU A 91 -8.21 -6.05 -4.78
C LEU A 91 -8.36 -7.57 -4.62
N TYR A 92 -9.55 -8.12 -4.87
CA TYR A 92 -9.85 -9.52 -4.55
C TYR A 92 -9.04 -10.51 -5.36
N THR A 93 -8.78 -10.19 -6.63
CA THR A 93 -7.93 -11.02 -7.48
C THR A 93 -6.55 -11.16 -6.84
N ALA A 94 -5.91 -10.05 -6.44
CA ALA A 94 -4.60 -10.11 -5.81
C ALA A 94 -4.61 -10.88 -4.49
N VAL A 95 -5.62 -10.68 -3.63
CA VAL A 95 -5.74 -11.47 -2.38
C VAL A 95 -5.86 -12.96 -2.69
N TYR A 96 -6.67 -13.33 -3.69
CA TYR A 96 -6.82 -14.72 -4.14
C TYR A 96 -5.49 -15.30 -4.64
N GLU A 97 -4.77 -14.60 -5.51
CA GLU A 97 -3.45 -15.00 -6.00
C GLU A 97 -2.47 -15.25 -4.85
N ASN A 98 -2.45 -14.34 -3.87
CA ASN A 98 -1.55 -14.42 -2.72
C ASN A 98 -1.90 -15.59 -1.79
N LEU A 99 -3.17 -15.99 -1.69
CA LEU A 99 -3.61 -17.12 -0.87
C LEU A 99 -3.60 -18.46 -1.62
N ARG A 100 -3.45 -18.45 -2.95
CA ARG A 100 -3.51 -19.64 -3.81
C ARG A 100 -2.65 -20.81 -3.30
N PRO A 101 -1.40 -20.63 -2.83
CA PRO A 101 -0.57 -21.75 -2.37
C PRO A 101 -1.20 -22.59 -1.24
N TRP A 102 -2.12 -21.99 -0.47
CA TRP A 102 -2.79 -22.65 0.66
C TRP A 102 -4.23 -23.09 0.37
N MET A 103 -4.83 -22.72 -0.76
CA MET A 103 -6.26 -22.97 -0.99
C MET A 103 -6.63 -24.45 -1.10
N VAL A 104 -5.75 -25.28 -1.65
CA VAL A 104 -6.03 -26.72 -1.83
C VAL A 104 -5.73 -27.52 -0.56
N ARG A 105 -4.59 -27.24 0.09
CA ARG A 105 -4.09 -28.03 1.23
C ARG A 105 -4.52 -27.50 2.59
N GLY A 106 -4.95 -26.24 2.67
CA GLY A 106 -5.19 -25.50 3.93
C GLY A 106 -3.91 -24.98 4.58
N ILE A 107 -4.08 -24.23 5.66
CA ILE A 107 -2.98 -23.85 6.56
C ILE A 107 -3.09 -24.73 7.80
N THR A 108 -2.03 -25.46 8.13
CA THR A 108 -1.99 -26.31 9.33
C THR A 108 -1.29 -25.60 10.48
N LYS A 109 -1.53 -26.08 11.70
CA LYS A 109 -0.76 -25.64 12.87
C LYS A 109 0.75 -25.86 12.69
N ALA A 110 1.16 -26.94 12.01
CA ALA A 110 2.57 -27.21 11.74
C ALA A 110 3.19 -26.17 10.81
N ASP A 111 2.44 -25.69 9.81
CA ASP A 111 2.88 -24.58 8.95
C ASP A 111 3.11 -23.32 9.79
N LEU A 112 2.18 -22.99 10.68
CA LEU A 112 2.29 -21.82 11.57
C LEU A 112 3.43 -21.99 12.59
N ASP A 113 3.61 -23.19 13.13
CA ASP A 113 4.66 -23.53 14.08
C ASP A 113 6.06 -23.42 13.47
N ALA A 114 6.22 -23.81 12.20
CA ALA A 114 7.45 -23.59 11.45
C ALA A 114 7.66 -22.11 11.08
N CYS A 115 6.58 -21.44 10.65
CA CYS A 115 6.59 -20.07 10.14
C CYS A 115 6.92 -19.01 11.20
N ALA A 116 6.31 -19.14 12.39
CA ALA A 116 6.49 -18.23 13.51
C ALA A 116 6.51 -19.04 14.81
N PRO A 117 7.64 -19.65 15.20
CA PRO A 117 7.71 -20.51 16.38
C PRO A 117 7.22 -19.84 17.66
N ALA A 118 6.61 -20.62 18.56
CA ALA A 118 6.19 -20.11 19.86
C ALA A 118 7.41 -19.66 20.68
N ALA A 119 7.39 -18.43 21.20
CA ALA A 119 8.43 -17.92 22.08
C ALA A 119 8.41 -18.68 23.41
N THR A 120 9.58 -19.14 23.86
CA THR A 120 9.76 -19.68 25.21
C THR A 120 9.90 -18.53 26.21
N PRO A 121 9.75 -18.77 27.53
CA PRO A 121 9.96 -17.73 28.55
C PRO A 121 11.33 -17.03 28.48
N GLU A 122 12.35 -17.73 27.96
CA GLU A 122 13.72 -17.24 27.79
C GLU A 122 13.93 -16.51 26.46
N THR A 123 12.97 -16.58 25.53
CA THR A 123 13.08 -15.95 24.22
C THR A 123 13.09 -14.43 24.36
N ASN A 124 14.12 -13.78 23.81
CA ASN A 124 14.13 -12.32 23.69
C ASN A 124 13.07 -11.89 22.67
N THR A 125 11.96 -11.35 23.17
CA THR A 125 10.82 -10.94 22.35
C THR A 125 10.94 -9.53 21.76
N THR A 126 12.06 -8.83 21.97
CA THR A 126 12.29 -7.47 21.44
C THR A 126 12.15 -7.41 19.91
N MET A 127 12.52 -8.49 19.23
CA MET A 127 12.44 -8.63 17.78
C MET A 127 11.36 -9.61 17.34
N GLY A 128 10.34 -9.91 18.17
CA GLY A 128 9.28 -10.85 17.82
C GLY A 128 9.51 -12.28 18.32
N THR A 129 9.20 -13.27 17.48
CA THR A 129 9.41 -14.72 17.72
C THR A 129 10.90 -15.10 17.59
N PRO A 130 11.30 -16.35 17.92
CA PRO A 130 12.70 -16.80 17.79
C PRO A 130 13.34 -16.59 16.41
N ASN A 131 12.56 -16.65 15.33
CA ASN A 131 13.03 -16.40 13.96
C ASN A 131 13.09 -14.90 13.61
N GLY A 132 12.81 -14.01 14.57
CA GLY A 132 12.82 -12.57 14.40
C GLY A 132 11.68 -12.03 13.54
N PHE A 133 11.48 -10.71 13.59
CA PHE A 133 10.60 -9.87 12.77
C PHE A 133 9.16 -10.37 12.55
N ARG A 134 8.64 -11.23 13.42
CA ARG A 134 7.31 -11.85 13.31
C ARG A 134 6.68 -12.04 14.68
N PHE A 135 5.35 -12.09 14.73
CA PHE A 135 4.57 -12.49 15.91
C PHE A 135 3.37 -13.33 15.49
N ARG A 136 2.78 -14.06 16.44
CA ARG A 136 1.50 -14.73 16.24
C ARG A 136 0.38 -13.88 16.77
N LEU A 137 -0.66 -13.75 15.97
CA LEU A 137 -1.87 -13.03 16.31
C LEU A 137 -3.05 -13.99 16.18
N LEU A 138 -3.72 -14.23 17.30
CA LEU A 138 -4.94 -15.01 17.40
C LEU A 138 -6.13 -14.06 17.42
N MET A 139 -7.04 -14.24 16.47
CA MET A 139 -8.40 -13.73 16.58
C MET A 139 -9.23 -14.73 17.37
N TRP A 140 -9.83 -14.27 18.46
CA TRP A 140 -10.72 -15.08 19.30
C TRP A 140 -11.87 -14.22 19.79
N ASP A 141 -13.11 -14.60 19.47
CA ASP A 141 -14.32 -13.87 19.87
C ASP A 141 -14.25 -12.35 19.56
N ASN A 142 -13.82 -12.00 18.35
CA ASN A 142 -13.59 -10.61 17.88
C ASN A 142 -12.50 -9.83 18.65
N VAL A 143 -11.62 -10.51 19.37
CA VAL A 143 -10.47 -9.90 20.05
C VAL A 143 -9.17 -10.37 19.39
N ALA A 144 -8.27 -9.44 19.11
CA ALA A 144 -6.94 -9.71 18.62
C ALA A 144 -5.97 -9.93 19.80
N LEU A 145 -5.38 -11.12 19.89
CA LEU A 145 -4.50 -11.55 20.98
C LEU A 145 -3.12 -11.90 20.41
N VAL A 146 -2.07 -11.25 20.90
CA VAL A 146 -0.70 -11.67 20.58
C VAL A 146 -0.36 -12.91 21.42
N THR A 147 -0.26 -14.07 20.79
CA THR A 147 -0.06 -15.37 21.47
C THR A 147 1.40 -15.76 21.56
N SER A 148 2.26 -15.20 20.71
CA SER A 148 3.70 -15.48 20.70
C SER A 148 4.47 -14.36 20.01
N GLY A 149 5.70 -14.14 20.47
CA GLY A 149 6.55 -13.04 20.02
C GLY A 149 6.22 -11.74 20.75
N GLY A 150 7.08 -10.74 20.60
CA GLY A 150 6.87 -9.40 21.15
C GLY A 150 6.76 -8.35 20.06
N LEU A 151 6.15 -7.23 20.43
CA LEU A 151 6.15 -6.02 19.62
C LEU A 151 7.49 -5.31 19.81
N ARG A 152 7.94 -4.57 18.79
CA ARG A 152 9.12 -3.68 18.94
C ARG A 152 8.77 -2.59 19.97
N ARG A 153 9.35 -2.69 21.17
CA ARG A 153 9.11 -1.72 22.28
C ARG A 153 10.18 -0.62 22.37
N ASN A 154 11.12 -0.57 21.44
CA ASN A 154 12.30 0.29 21.57
C ASN A 154 12.06 1.71 21.02
N LYS A 155 12.03 2.71 21.89
CA LYS A 155 11.76 4.14 21.57
C LYS A 155 12.82 4.83 20.68
N HIS A 156 13.94 4.17 20.38
CA HIS A 156 15.08 4.81 19.70
C HIS A 156 15.09 4.65 18.18
N ILE A 157 14.17 3.87 17.62
CA ILE A 157 13.99 3.72 16.17
C ILE A 157 12.61 4.32 15.89
N GLY A 158 12.53 5.37 15.08
CA GLY A 158 11.29 6.14 14.79
C GLY A 158 10.15 5.37 14.10
N ILE A 159 10.16 4.05 14.20
CA ILE A 159 9.26 3.06 13.59
C ILE A 159 8.68 2.13 14.68
N ALA A 160 8.98 2.37 15.95
CA ALA A 160 8.44 1.57 17.06
C ALA A 160 6.92 1.74 17.15
N GLY A 161 6.18 0.64 16.92
CA GLY A 161 4.72 0.63 17.03
C GLY A 161 3.97 0.42 15.72
N LEU A 162 4.63 0.24 14.57
CA LEU A 162 3.91 -0.14 13.34
C LEU A 162 3.08 -1.42 13.51
N GLU A 163 3.62 -2.41 14.23
CA GLU A 163 2.90 -3.64 14.54
C GLU A 163 1.66 -3.36 15.38
N TRP A 164 1.76 -2.41 16.31
CA TRP A 164 0.64 -2.00 17.14
C TRP A 164 -0.49 -1.44 16.28
N PHE A 165 -0.17 -0.51 15.37
CA PHE A 165 -1.16 0.06 14.45
C PHE A 165 -1.72 -0.96 13.46
N GLN A 166 -0.92 -1.95 13.05
CA GLN A 166 -1.39 -3.06 12.23
C GLN A 166 -2.35 -3.98 13.02
N ILE A 167 -2.03 -4.30 14.27
CA ILE A 167 -2.94 -5.05 15.16
C ILE A 167 -4.23 -4.27 15.41
N GLU A 168 -4.13 -2.97 15.64
CA GLU A 168 -5.28 -2.10 15.90
C GLU A 168 -6.20 -2.05 14.68
N GLN A 169 -5.64 -2.01 13.48
CA GLN A 169 -6.37 -2.16 12.22
C GLN A 169 -7.12 -3.50 12.16
N ILE A 170 -6.45 -4.62 12.42
CA ILE A 170 -7.07 -5.95 12.44
C ILE A 170 -8.18 -6.03 13.50
N GLN A 171 -7.96 -5.46 14.67
CA GLN A 171 -8.94 -5.39 15.77
C GLN A 171 -10.18 -4.56 15.38
N ASP A 172 -10.01 -3.44 14.69
CA ASP A 172 -11.12 -2.62 14.18
C ASP A 172 -11.94 -3.41 13.15
N ALA A 173 -11.28 -4.13 12.24
CA ALA A 173 -11.96 -5.01 11.28
C ALA A 173 -12.71 -6.15 12.00
N ALA A 174 -12.14 -6.73 13.06
CA ALA A 174 -12.80 -7.75 13.89
C ALA A 174 -14.10 -7.25 14.50
N GLN A 175 -14.08 -6.09 15.14
CA GLN A 175 -15.26 -5.51 15.80
C GLN A 175 -16.34 -5.10 14.79
N ARG A 176 -15.93 -4.63 13.62
CA ARG A 176 -16.85 -4.12 12.61
C ARG A 176 -17.53 -5.22 11.80
N PHE A 177 -16.77 -6.25 11.42
CA PHE A 177 -17.24 -7.25 10.46
C PHE A 177 -17.44 -8.64 11.05
N GLY A 178 -16.98 -8.90 12.28
CA GLY A 178 -17.09 -10.22 12.90
C GLY A 178 -16.14 -11.22 12.25
N LEU A 179 -14.84 -11.11 12.55
CA LEU A 179 -13.84 -12.03 11.99
C LEU A 179 -13.91 -13.38 12.74
N PRO A 180 -13.76 -14.52 12.03
CA PRO A 180 -13.76 -15.82 12.66
C PRO A 180 -12.57 -16.00 13.60
N SER A 181 -12.64 -17.01 14.46
CA SER A 181 -11.48 -17.39 15.27
C SER A 181 -10.42 -18.04 14.38
N LEU A 182 -9.25 -17.43 14.28
CA LEU A 182 -8.10 -17.98 13.58
C LEU A 182 -6.78 -17.37 14.07
N GLU A 183 -5.67 -18.07 13.85
CA GLU A 183 -4.32 -17.60 14.19
C GLU A 183 -3.51 -17.41 12.91
N PHE A 184 -2.80 -16.28 12.81
CA PHE A 184 -1.89 -15.98 11.71
C PHE A 184 -0.53 -15.52 12.20
N ALA A 185 0.49 -15.73 11.37
CA ALA A 185 1.81 -15.12 11.55
C ALA A 185 1.81 -13.74 10.88
N VAL A 186 2.28 -12.73 11.59
CA VAL A 186 2.39 -11.35 11.10
C VAL A 186 3.85 -10.94 11.16
N GLY A 187 4.39 -10.51 10.03
CA GLY A 187 5.73 -9.98 9.88
C GLY A 187 5.75 -8.45 9.84
N PHE A 188 6.84 -7.87 10.33
CA PHE A 188 7.00 -6.41 10.44
C PHE A 188 8.36 -5.89 9.95
N GLY A 189 9.09 -6.71 9.21
CA GLY A 189 10.28 -6.29 8.48
C GLY A 189 9.92 -5.58 7.17
N ASP A 190 10.86 -4.79 6.65
CA ASP A 190 10.68 -4.04 5.40
C ASP A 190 10.79 -4.91 4.13
N VAL A 191 11.19 -6.17 4.28
CA VAL A 191 11.52 -7.05 3.17
C VAL A 191 10.64 -8.28 3.22
N SER A 192 10.21 -8.78 2.05
CA SER A 192 9.61 -10.10 1.93
C SER A 192 10.54 -11.17 2.49
N GLN A 193 9.98 -12.19 3.10
CA GLN A 193 10.76 -13.16 3.84
C GLN A 193 10.56 -14.60 3.37
N ILE A 194 9.50 -14.90 2.62
CA ILE A 194 9.16 -16.27 2.23
C ILE A 194 9.51 -16.48 0.76
N SER A 195 10.78 -16.81 0.50
CA SER A 195 11.26 -17.11 -0.85
C SER A 195 10.94 -18.56 -1.20
N GLY A 196 10.35 -18.79 -2.37
CA GLY A 196 9.86 -20.12 -2.73
C GLY A 196 10.93 -21.21 -2.86
N GLU A 197 12.16 -20.82 -3.19
CA GLU A 197 13.29 -21.73 -3.43
C GLU A 197 14.18 -21.93 -2.19
N GLU A 198 14.37 -20.90 -1.35
CA GLU A 198 15.32 -20.97 -0.23
C GLU A 198 14.67 -21.46 1.08
N ASP A 199 13.34 -21.35 1.24
CA ASP A 199 12.61 -21.85 2.42
C ASP A 199 12.31 -23.37 2.38
N ASN A 200 12.98 -24.14 1.51
CA ASN A 200 12.78 -25.59 1.31
C ASN A 200 11.30 -25.98 1.03
N GLY A 201 10.51 -25.08 0.42
CA GLY A 201 9.08 -25.30 0.19
C GLY A 201 8.19 -25.17 1.44
N GLY A 202 8.72 -24.62 2.55
CA GLY A 202 7.96 -24.24 3.72
C GLY A 202 7.00 -23.10 3.39
N LEU A 203 5.78 -23.43 3.00
CA LEU A 203 4.71 -22.47 2.70
C LEU A 203 4.21 -21.79 4.01
N CYS A 204 5.03 -20.90 4.57
CA CYS A 204 4.75 -20.07 5.73
C CYS A 204 3.72 -18.98 5.37
N PRO A 205 2.51 -19.00 5.96
CA PRO A 205 1.45 -18.03 5.66
C PRO A 205 1.70 -16.72 6.41
N LEU A 206 2.78 -16.02 6.04
CA LEU A 206 3.20 -14.79 6.68
C LEU A 206 2.48 -13.58 6.10
N LEU A 207 1.76 -12.84 6.94
CA LEU A 207 1.20 -11.54 6.56
C LEU A 207 2.29 -10.47 6.68
N THR A 208 2.56 -9.71 5.62
CA THR A 208 3.53 -8.59 5.62
C THR A 208 2.95 -7.38 4.89
N TYR A 209 3.53 -6.19 5.03
CA TYR A 209 3.01 -5.02 4.31
C TYR A 209 3.50 -4.92 2.86
N CYS A 210 4.66 -5.48 2.59
CA CYS A 210 5.36 -5.36 1.33
C CYS A 210 5.97 -6.70 0.92
N LYS A 211 6.01 -6.95 -0.39
CA LYS A 211 6.68 -8.13 -0.91
C LYS A 211 7.28 -7.98 -2.30
N ARG A 212 8.07 -8.96 -2.71
CA ARG A 212 8.44 -9.18 -4.11
C ARG A 212 7.47 -10.17 -4.80
N PRO A 213 7.41 -10.18 -6.14
CA PRO A 213 6.47 -11.02 -6.88
C PRO A 213 6.81 -12.52 -6.81
N ASP A 214 8.09 -12.85 -6.57
CA ASP A 214 8.62 -14.21 -6.45
C ASP A 214 8.57 -14.76 -5.02
N HIS A 215 7.94 -14.03 -4.10
CA HIS A 215 7.77 -14.42 -2.70
C HIS A 215 6.32 -14.77 -2.36
N TYR A 216 6.17 -15.68 -1.41
CA TYR A 216 4.87 -16.18 -0.96
C TYR A 216 4.26 -15.37 0.19
N ASP A 217 4.94 -14.33 0.69
CA ASP A 217 4.36 -13.40 1.65
C ASP A 217 2.96 -12.91 1.19
N ILE A 218 2.07 -12.73 2.16
CA ILE A 218 0.68 -12.32 1.93
C ILE A 218 0.60 -10.82 2.29
N PRO A 219 0.50 -9.92 1.30
CA PRO A 219 0.50 -8.50 1.55
C PRO A 219 -0.82 -8.08 2.22
N VAL A 220 -0.71 -7.33 3.32
CA VAL A 220 -1.81 -6.69 4.05
C VAL A 220 -1.51 -5.20 4.22
N PRO A 221 -2.52 -4.36 4.53
CA PRO A 221 -2.27 -2.95 4.78
C PRO A 221 -1.31 -2.71 5.95
N ASP A 222 -0.40 -1.76 5.76
CA ASP A 222 0.62 -1.40 6.74
C ASP A 222 0.00 -0.68 7.96
N GLY A 223 0.67 -0.76 9.11
CA GLY A 223 0.39 0.05 10.30
C GLY A 223 0.34 1.56 10.03
N GLN A 224 1.03 2.01 9.00
CA GLN A 224 1.21 3.42 8.67
C GLN A 224 -0.06 4.13 8.18
N PHE A 225 -1.07 3.40 7.70
CA PHE A 225 -2.37 4.00 7.41
C PHE A 225 -2.98 4.62 8.67
N LYS A 226 -2.82 3.95 9.81
CA LYS A 226 -3.33 4.42 11.11
C LYS A 226 -2.35 5.35 11.82
N GLU A 227 -1.06 5.01 11.84
CA GLU A 227 -0.01 5.87 12.44
C GLU A 227 -0.08 7.31 11.92
N PHE A 228 -0.16 7.46 10.58
CA PHE A 228 -0.17 8.77 9.93
C PHE A 228 -1.57 9.33 9.72
N SER A 229 -2.60 8.72 10.31
CA SER A 229 -3.99 9.17 10.17
C SER A 229 -4.35 9.44 8.70
N TYR A 230 -4.14 8.43 7.83
CA TYR A 230 -4.28 8.58 6.37
C TYR A 230 -5.63 9.17 5.95
N ASP A 231 -6.67 8.89 6.72
CA ASP A 231 -8.01 9.42 6.57
C ASP A 231 -8.09 10.94 6.78
N ALA A 232 -7.45 11.43 7.83
CA ALA A 232 -7.34 12.86 8.07
C ALA A 232 -6.52 13.54 6.96
N TRP A 233 -5.48 12.87 6.46
CA TRP A 233 -4.72 13.33 5.30
C TRP A 233 -5.59 13.44 4.04
N LEU A 234 -6.39 12.42 3.74
CA LEU A 234 -7.31 12.44 2.61
C LEU A 234 -8.39 13.52 2.75
N GLU A 235 -8.87 13.80 3.96
CA GLU A 235 -9.82 14.89 4.19
C GLU A 235 -9.17 16.26 3.97
N PHE A 236 -7.96 16.45 4.51
CA PHE A 236 -7.18 17.65 4.32
C PHE A 236 -6.97 17.93 2.82
N ILE A 237 -6.53 16.91 2.07
CA ILE A 237 -6.31 17.01 0.62
C ILE A 237 -7.58 17.41 -0.15
N ARG A 238 -8.75 16.90 0.25
CA ARG A 238 -10.04 17.20 -0.41
C ARG A 238 -10.60 18.58 -0.08
N LYS A 239 -10.32 19.10 1.11
CA LYS A 239 -10.86 20.38 1.61
C LYS A 239 -10.03 21.59 1.20
N GLU A 240 -8.74 21.38 0.99
CA GLU A 240 -7.80 22.44 0.64
C GLU A 240 -8.02 22.92 -0.81
N GLU A 241 -7.82 24.23 -1.04
CA GLU A 241 -7.77 24.81 -2.37
C GLU A 241 -6.34 24.75 -2.93
N TRP A 242 -6.21 24.30 -4.18
CA TRP A 242 -4.91 24.06 -4.81
C TRP A 242 -4.72 24.97 -6.01
N PRO A 243 -3.47 25.41 -6.29
CA PRO A 243 -3.16 26.13 -7.53
C PRO A 243 -3.58 25.34 -8.76
N ALA A 244 -3.95 26.05 -9.83
CA ALA A 244 -4.29 25.43 -11.10
C ALA A 244 -3.09 24.64 -11.65
N TRP A 245 -3.35 23.64 -12.50
CA TRP A 245 -2.29 22.82 -13.09
C TRP A 245 -1.27 23.69 -13.83
N GLU A 246 -1.73 24.70 -14.55
CA GLU A 246 -0.94 25.59 -15.40
C GLU A 246 0.06 26.44 -14.61
N ASP A 247 -0.28 26.77 -13.36
CA ASP A 247 0.48 27.63 -12.45
C ASP A 247 1.64 26.88 -11.76
N ARG A 248 1.65 25.55 -11.84
CA ARG A 248 2.67 24.71 -11.22
C ARG A 248 3.90 24.55 -12.13
N GLU A 249 5.06 24.44 -11.49
CA GLU A 249 6.33 24.20 -12.17
C GLU A 249 6.30 22.82 -12.84
N ALA A 250 6.72 22.77 -14.12
CA ALA A 250 6.89 21.54 -14.88
C ALA A 250 8.18 20.82 -14.48
N LYS A 251 8.30 20.49 -13.19
CA LYS A 251 9.41 19.77 -12.59
C LYS A 251 8.92 18.60 -11.75
N ALA A 252 9.71 17.54 -11.68
CA ALA A 252 9.52 16.47 -10.72
C ALA A 252 10.22 16.79 -9.40
N VAL A 253 9.57 16.53 -8.27
CA VAL A 253 10.16 16.68 -6.94
C VAL A 253 10.24 15.34 -6.23
N GLY A 254 11.34 15.11 -5.51
CA GLY A 254 11.54 13.88 -4.75
C GLY A 254 12.57 14.08 -3.66
N LEU A 255 12.18 13.88 -2.40
CA LEU A 255 13.03 14.05 -1.23
C LEU A 255 13.04 12.76 -0.41
N TRP A 256 14.20 12.20 -0.12
CA TRP A 256 14.31 10.92 0.59
C TRP A 256 15.61 10.82 1.38
N HIS A 257 15.72 9.78 2.20
CA HIS A 257 16.95 9.47 2.92
C HIS A 257 17.89 8.59 2.11
N ASP A 258 19.17 8.61 2.46
CA ASP A 258 20.19 7.81 1.79
C ASP A 258 20.20 6.35 2.23
N TYR A 259 19.27 5.55 1.73
CA TYR A 259 19.37 4.11 1.83
C TYR A 259 18.87 3.41 0.57
N PRO A 260 19.62 2.42 0.06
CA PRO A 260 19.24 1.67 -1.12
C PRO A 260 18.11 0.66 -0.82
N PRO A 261 17.41 0.18 -1.85
CA PRO A 261 16.63 -1.05 -1.73
C PRO A 261 17.51 -2.25 -1.41
N LEU A 262 17.00 -3.20 -0.63
CA LEU A 262 17.77 -4.43 -0.35
C LEU A 262 17.90 -5.31 -1.61
N HIS A 263 16.92 -5.20 -2.51
CA HIS A 263 16.87 -5.92 -3.78
C HIS A 263 16.69 -4.91 -4.93
N PRO A 264 17.77 -4.28 -5.40
CA PRO A 264 17.68 -3.34 -6.51
C PRO A 264 17.17 -4.04 -7.78
N GLY A 265 16.30 -3.32 -8.50
CA GLY A 265 15.78 -3.76 -9.79
C GLY A 265 16.85 -3.77 -10.87
N LYS A 266 16.53 -4.43 -11.99
CA LYS A 266 17.31 -4.37 -13.22
C LYS A 266 16.54 -3.56 -14.25
N ASP A 267 17.22 -2.69 -14.96
CA ASP A 267 16.65 -2.09 -16.17
C ASP A 267 16.50 -3.16 -17.27
N ARG A 268 15.85 -2.80 -18.38
CA ARG A 268 15.65 -3.72 -19.52
C ARG A 268 16.93 -4.20 -20.18
N PHE A 269 18.06 -3.55 -19.93
CA PHE A 269 19.37 -3.89 -20.47
C PHE A 269 20.17 -4.79 -19.53
N GLY A 270 19.62 -5.08 -18.34
CA GLY A 270 20.24 -5.91 -17.32
C GLY A 270 21.16 -5.14 -16.37
N ASN A 271 21.20 -3.82 -16.44
CA ASN A 271 21.99 -3.00 -15.52
C ASN A 271 21.29 -2.91 -14.17
N VAL A 272 22.08 -2.99 -13.09
CA VAL A 272 21.59 -2.80 -11.72
C VAL A 272 21.93 -1.38 -11.27
N VAL A 273 20.92 -0.65 -10.82
CA VAL A 273 21.12 0.63 -10.11
C VAL A 273 21.01 0.33 -8.61
N GLU A 274 22.16 0.15 -7.95
CA GLU A 274 22.24 -0.26 -6.54
C GLU A 274 21.47 0.68 -5.60
N ASN A 275 21.58 2.00 -5.85
CA ASN A 275 20.88 3.02 -5.07
C ASN A 275 20.17 4.00 -6.02
N PRO A 276 18.92 3.69 -6.45
CA PRO A 276 18.17 4.54 -7.37
C PRO A 276 17.96 5.94 -6.81
N ARG A 277 17.77 6.08 -5.48
CA ARG A 277 17.64 7.36 -4.77
C ARG A 277 18.82 8.29 -5.04
N ARG A 278 20.05 7.80 -4.89
CA ARG A 278 21.26 8.58 -5.23
C ARG A 278 21.46 8.75 -6.73
N ALA A 279 21.12 7.76 -7.52
CA ALA A 279 21.27 7.84 -8.98
C ALA A 279 20.40 8.96 -9.57
N TYR A 280 19.13 9.03 -9.16
CA TYR A 280 18.22 10.10 -9.55
C TYR A 280 18.65 11.47 -9.04
N GLU A 281 19.12 11.59 -7.79
CA GLU A 281 19.68 12.84 -7.28
C GLU A 281 20.87 13.32 -8.11
N LYS A 282 21.83 12.43 -8.38
CA LYS A 282 23.01 12.76 -9.18
C LYS A 282 22.60 13.22 -10.58
N HIS A 283 21.70 12.49 -11.23
CA HIS A 283 21.16 12.87 -12.54
C HIS A 283 20.51 14.25 -12.52
N SER A 284 19.69 14.52 -11.51
CA SER A 284 19.05 15.83 -11.27
C SER A 284 20.08 16.97 -11.19
N GLN A 285 21.13 16.78 -10.39
CA GLN A 285 22.20 17.77 -10.18
C GLN A 285 23.04 18.00 -11.45
N GLU A 286 23.36 16.94 -12.20
CA GLU A 286 24.12 17.03 -13.45
C GLU A 286 23.36 17.81 -14.54
N HIS A 287 22.02 17.85 -14.46
CA HIS A 287 21.14 18.61 -15.34
C HIS A 287 20.66 19.95 -14.72
N GLY A 288 21.34 20.43 -13.67
CA GLY A 288 21.07 21.75 -13.06
C GLY A 288 19.70 21.85 -12.37
N ASP A 289 19.05 20.73 -12.08
CA ASP A 289 17.70 20.64 -11.52
C ASP A 289 16.60 21.33 -12.35
N ASP A 290 16.81 21.43 -13.65
CA ASP A 290 15.89 22.09 -14.56
C ASP A 290 14.58 21.31 -14.74
N LEU A 291 14.66 19.98 -14.80
CA LEU A 291 13.53 19.08 -14.99
C LEU A 291 13.10 18.37 -13.72
N ALA A 292 14.03 18.14 -12.79
CA ALA A 292 13.74 17.46 -11.54
C ALA A 292 14.49 18.15 -10.39
N LEU A 293 13.92 18.14 -9.19
CA LEU A 293 14.54 18.55 -7.95
C LEU A 293 14.52 17.32 -7.04
N LEU A 294 15.53 16.47 -7.23
CA LEU A 294 15.65 15.18 -6.54
C LEU A 294 16.80 15.26 -5.54
N ARG A 295 16.54 14.91 -4.28
CA ARG A 295 17.48 15.13 -3.18
C ARG A 295 17.45 14.02 -2.14
N VAL A 296 18.63 13.79 -1.59
CA VAL A 296 18.91 12.88 -0.49
C VAL A 296 19.26 13.70 0.75
N ASP A 297 18.62 13.39 1.88
CA ASP A 297 18.88 13.99 3.20
C ASP A 297 18.81 15.54 3.24
N ASP A 298 18.04 16.13 2.33
CA ASP A 298 17.78 17.57 2.26
C ASP A 298 16.62 17.99 3.21
N GLU A 299 16.36 19.29 3.29
CA GLU A 299 15.32 19.87 4.13
C GLU A 299 13.95 19.24 3.85
N PHE A 300 13.23 18.92 4.93
CA PHE A 300 11.89 18.36 4.82
C PHE A 300 10.93 19.36 4.15
N VAL A 301 10.38 18.97 3.00
CA VAL A 301 9.27 19.66 2.35
C VAL A 301 8.03 18.78 2.40
N SER A 302 6.92 19.33 2.90
CA SER A 302 5.67 18.59 3.02
C SER A 302 5.12 18.17 1.66
N LEU A 303 4.38 17.05 1.60
CA LEU A 303 3.70 16.62 0.36
C LEU A 303 2.67 17.65 -0.13
N ALA A 304 2.09 18.45 0.78
CA ALA A 304 1.18 19.53 0.43
C ALA A 304 1.91 20.67 -0.30
N ASP A 305 3.09 21.07 0.18
CA ASP A 305 3.88 22.12 -0.45
C ASP A 305 4.47 21.65 -1.78
N GLN A 306 4.88 20.38 -1.86
CA GLN A 306 5.25 19.75 -3.11
C GLN A 306 4.09 19.81 -4.13
N ARG A 307 2.86 19.44 -3.72
CA ARG A 307 1.66 19.54 -4.58
C ARG A 307 1.38 20.97 -5.04
N ARG A 308 1.54 21.97 -4.16
CA ARG A 308 1.29 23.39 -4.49
C ARG A 308 2.24 23.90 -5.57
N LYS A 309 3.49 23.44 -5.57
CA LYS A 309 4.54 24.00 -6.42
C LYS A 309 4.82 23.20 -7.69
N TYR A 310 4.77 21.87 -7.61
CA TYR A 310 5.28 20.99 -8.67
C TYR A 310 4.18 20.17 -9.35
N LYS A 311 4.38 19.90 -10.64
CA LYS A 311 3.48 19.06 -11.45
C LYS A 311 3.67 17.57 -11.22
N TYR A 312 4.90 17.16 -10.94
CA TYR A 312 5.27 15.75 -10.85
C TYR A 312 5.89 15.43 -9.48
N ALA A 313 5.53 14.27 -8.93
CA ALA A 313 6.13 13.74 -7.70
C ALA A 313 6.87 12.45 -8.05
N MET A 314 8.18 12.42 -7.79
CA MET A 314 9.01 11.24 -7.98
C MET A 314 8.82 10.29 -6.79
N HIS A 315 8.54 9.03 -7.09
CA HIS A 315 8.44 7.95 -6.11
C HIS A 315 9.56 6.94 -6.35
N VAL A 316 10.33 6.67 -5.30
CA VAL A 316 11.40 5.66 -5.30
C VAL A 316 11.24 4.84 -4.03
N ASP A 317 11.22 3.51 -4.16
CA ASP A 317 11.14 2.60 -3.03
C ASP A 317 12.44 2.59 -2.22
N GLY A 318 12.33 2.18 -0.96
CA GLY A 318 13.43 2.12 -0.01
C GLY A 318 13.92 0.70 0.15
N THR A 319 14.36 0.33 1.36
CA THR A 319 14.64 -1.07 1.74
C THR A 319 13.54 -2.02 1.25
N GLY A 320 12.29 -1.60 1.40
CA GLY A 320 11.12 -2.18 0.73
C GLY A 320 10.18 -1.09 0.19
N CYS A 321 8.89 -1.39 0.17
CA CYS A 321 7.87 -0.49 -0.34
C CYS A 321 7.87 0.82 0.46
N SER A 322 7.86 1.96 -0.23
CA SER A 322 7.80 3.24 0.46
C SER A 322 6.35 3.69 0.66
N ASN A 323 6.00 3.92 1.93
CA ASN A 323 4.71 4.46 2.38
C ASN A 323 4.35 5.88 1.88
N ARG A 324 5.23 6.46 1.08
CA ARG A 324 5.01 7.73 0.45
C ARG A 324 4.07 7.58 -0.74
N PHE A 325 4.02 6.41 -1.38
CA PHE A 325 3.31 6.23 -2.64
C PHE A 325 1.81 6.50 -2.51
N GLN A 326 1.15 5.87 -1.53
CA GLN A 326 -0.27 6.08 -1.23
C GLN A 326 -0.58 7.53 -0.86
N LYS A 327 0.36 8.23 -0.19
CA LYS A 327 0.19 9.64 0.19
C LYS A 327 0.38 10.57 -1.01
N GLN A 328 1.31 10.26 -1.91
CA GLN A 328 1.52 10.99 -3.17
C GLN A 328 0.35 10.82 -4.13
N LEU A 329 -0.14 9.59 -4.34
CA LEU A 329 -1.33 9.32 -5.16
C LEU A 329 -2.54 10.13 -4.68
N ALA A 330 -2.71 10.22 -3.35
CA ALA A 330 -3.76 11.03 -2.75
C ALA A 330 -3.67 12.53 -3.06
N THR A 331 -2.47 13.08 -3.30
CA THR A 331 -2.31 14.50 -3.61
C THR A 331 -2.91 14.90 -4.96
N GLY A 332 -3.18 13.96 -5.88
CA GLY A 332 -3.56 14.32 -7.26
C GLY A 332 -2.43 15.02 -8.05
N THR A 333 -1.19 15.00 -7.54
CA THR A 333 0.02 15.29 -8.34
C THR A 333 0.29 14.10 -9.26
N VAL A 334 0.86 14.34 -10.45
CA VAL A 334 1.24 13.24 -11.34
C VAL A 334 2.41 12.50 -10.72
N VAL A 335 2.20 11.24 -10.33
CA VAL A 335 3.26 10.43 -9.72
C VAL A 335 4.09 9.75 -10.81
N VAL A 336 5.39 9.96 -10.77
CA VAL A 336 6.39 9.27 -11.58
C VAL A 336 7.04 8.22 -10.67
N LYS A 337 6.80 6.94 -10.92
CA LYS A 337 7.23 5.84 -10.04
C LYS A 337 8.37 5.06 -10.67
N ASP A 338 9.47 4.95 -9.94
CA ASP A 338 10.59 4.07 -10.26
C ASP A 338 10.16 2.59 -10.33
N ASP A 339 10.72 1.88 -11.32
CA ASP A 339 10.44 0.48 -11.63
C ASP A 339 11.08 -0.47 -10.61
N SER A 340 10.53 -0.43 -9.41
CA SER A 340 10.82 -1.34 -8.30
C SER A 340 9.92 -2.56 -8.37
N ALA A 341 10.49 -3.73 -8.11
CA ALA A 341 9.77 -4.99 -8.05
C ALA A 341 8.89 -5.13 -6.80
N MET A 342 9.00 -4.21 -5.83
CA MET A 342 8.27 -4.28 -4.57
C MET A 342 6.78 -3.99 -4.79
N GLN A 343 5.92 -4.70 -4.06
CA GLN A 343 4.46 -4.64 -4.16
C GLN A 343 3.82 -4.56 -2.78
N GLU A 344 2.92 -3.58 -2.62
CA GLU A 344 1.97 -3.53 -1.50
C GLU A 344 0.61 -4.09 -1.93
N PHE A 345 -0.28 -4.30 -0.95
CA PHE A 345 -1.60 -4.90 -1.16
C PHE A 345 -2.44 -4.19 -2.25
N PHE A 346 -2.31 -2.87 -2.39
CA PHE A 346 -3.12 -2.07 -3.31
C PHE A 346 -2.52 -1.92 -4.72
N TYR A 347 -1.27 -2.34 -4.95
CA TYR A 347 -0.58 -2.07 -6.22
C TYR A 347 -1.26 -2.74 -7.41
N SER A 348 -1.91 -3.89 -7.18
CA SER A 348 -2.67 -4.62 -8.21
C SER A 348 -3.88 -3.84 -8.77
N ALA A 349 -4.43 -2.90 -8.00
CA ALA A 349 -5.49 -2.00 -8.48
C ALA A 349 -4.92 -0.83 -9.30
N LEU A 350 -3.60 -0.64 -9.30
CA LEU A 350 -2.93 0.41 -10.05
C LEU A 350 -2.48 -0.08 -11.42
N ARG A 351 -2.60 0.80 -12.43
CA ARG A 351 -2.20 0.51 -13.80
C ARG A 351 -1.19 1.57 -14.23
N PRO A 352 0.02 1.16 -14.66
CA PRO A 352 0.98 2.08 -15.28
C PRO A 352 0.33 2.82 -16.45
N TRP A 353 0.69 4.08 -16.65
CA TRP A 353 0.16 5.00 -17.67
C TRP A 353 -1.32 5.38 -17.52
N VAL A 354 -2.01 4.86 -16.51
CA VAL A 354 -3.39 5.27 -16.15
C VAL A 354 -3.39 6.02 -14.82
N HIS A 355 -2.77 5.42 -13.79
CA HIS A 355 -2.77 5.96 -12.43
C HIS A 355 -1.45 6.62 -12.05
N TYR A 356 -0.34 6.21 -12.66
CA TYR A 356 1.00 6.77 -12.46
C TYR A 356 1.85 6.56 -13.72
N ILE A 357 2.96 7.29 -13.84
CA ILE A 357 3.92 7.13 -14.94
C ILE A 357 5.10 6.27 -14.45
N PRO A 358 5.34 5.07 -15.03
CA PRO A 358 6.53 4.29 -14.69
C PRO A 358 7.80 4.90 -15.28
N THR A 359 8.93 4.76 -14.60
CA THR A 359 10.26 5.17 -15.08
C THR A 359 11.33 4.20 -14.57
N GLY A 360 12.52 4.21 -15.17
CA GLY A 360 13.67 3.40 -14.73
C GLY A 360 13.82 2.10 -15.52
N TYR A 361 12.76 1.62 -16.17
CA TYR A 361 12.82 0.45 -17.06
C TYR A 361 13.81 0.66 -18.22
N ASN A 362 13.91 1.89 -18.74
CA ASN A 362 14.87 2.27 -19.77
C ASN A 362 16.12 3.00 -19.24
N GLY A 363 16.36 3.00 -17.93
CA GLY A 363 17.38 3.80 -17.25
C GLY A 363 16.81 5.03 -16.53
N ILE A 364 17.61 5.63 -15.64
CA ILE A 364 17.19 6.76 -14.79
C ILE A 364 16.86 8.02 -15.62
N GLU A 365 17.47 8.16 -16.80
CA GLU A 365 17.33 9.27 -17.73
C GLU A 365 15.93 9.32 -18.37
N GLU A 366 15.15 8.25 -18.23
CA GLU A 366 13.75 8.21 -18.68
C GLU A 366 12.90 9.30 -18.04
N VAL A 367 13.26 9.74 -16.82
CA VAL A 367 12.59 10.83 -16.10
C VAL A 367 12.56 12.13 -16.91
N ASP A 368 13.59 12.44 -17.70
CA ASP A 368 13.67 13.68 -18.48
C ASP A 368 12.67 13.69 -19.65
N ARG A 369 12.41 12.52 -20.23
CA ARG A 369 11.45 12.38 -21.35
C ARG A 369 10.02 12.46 -20.85
N ILE A 370 9.79 12.04 -19.61
CA ILE A 370 8.52 12.14 -18.90
C ILE A 370 8.28 13.58 -18.49
N VAL A 371 9.25 14.19 -17.82
CA VAL A 371 9.19 15.57 -17.36
C VAL A 371 9.73 16.46 -18.46
N GLN A 372 8.90 16.70 -19.47
CA GLN A 372 9.30 17.57 -20.56
C GLN A 372 9.49 19.00 -20.05
N ALA A 373 10.64 19.59 -20.34
CA ALA A 373 10.79 21.03 -20.27
C ALA A 373 9.64 21.65 -21.07
N LYS A 374 9.00 22.71 -20.55
CA LYS A 374 8.44 23.67 -21.50
C LYS A 374 9.60 24.01 -22.45
N PRO A 375 9.49 23.88 -23.78
CA PRO A 375 10.43 24.61 -24.62
C PRO A 375 10.34 26.03 -24.12
N ALA A 376 11.46 26.56 -23.59
CA ALA A 376 11.55 27.94 -23.18
C ALA A 376 10.93 28.71 -24.33
N ALA A 377 9.77 29.35 -24.08
CA ALA A 377 8.98 30.00 -25.11
C ALA A 377 10.00 30.74 -25.96
N ALA A 378 10.20 30.24 -27.19
CA ALA A 378 11.38 30.54 -27.98
C ALA A 378 11.59 32.03 -27.83
N ALA A 379 12.73 32.39 -27.22
CA ALA A 379 13.08 33.77 -27.03
C ALA A 379 12.67 34.45 -28.32
N ALA A 380 11.75 35.41 -28.23
CA ALA A 380 11.40 36.29 -29.32
C ALA A 380 12.66 37.11 -29.61
N ALA A 381 13.66 36.42 -30.14
CA ALA A 381 14.94 36.88 -30.60
C ALA A 381 14.68 37.19 -32.06
N GLY A 382 14.25 38.44 -32.25
CA GLY A 382 14.42 39.27 -33.43
C GLY A 382 14.44 38.61 -34.80
N ARG A 383 13.51 39.05 -35.64
CA ARG A 383 13.84 39.99 -36.72
C ARG A 383 12.64 40.85 -37.07
#